data_AF-A0A959UXX8-F1
#
_entry.id   AF-A0A959UXX8-F1
#
_cell.length_a   1.000
_cell.length_b   1.000
_cell.length_c   1.000
_cell.angle_alpha   90.00
_cell.angle_beta   90.00
_cell.angle_gamma   90.00
#
_symmetry.space_group_name_H-M   'P 1'
#
loop_
_entity.id
_entity.type
_entity.pdbx_description
1 polymer ?
#
loop_
_entity_poly.entity_id
_entity_poly.type
_entity_poly.pdbx_seq_one_letter_code
_entity_poly.pdbx_strand_id
1 'polypeptide(L)'
;MPPYLAGYVAKAEGNDLLHALQKASDTLWDTVYRIPTGMAGHRYAPDKWTIRELFQHLVDTERVFQYRALSFARGDTTPLPGFDENA
;
A
#
# COMPACT_ATOMS: atom_id res chain seq x y z
N MET A 1 -11.40 4.04 15.82
CA MET A 1 -10.50 3.40 14.83
C MET A 1 -9.98 2.10 15.45
N PRO A 2 -9.93 0.97 14.72
CA PRO A 2 -9.35 -0.26 15.24
C PRO A 2 -7.92 -0.04 15.77
N PRO A 3 -7.53 -0.62 16.93
CA PRO A 3 -6.24 -0.32 17.57
C PRO A 3 -5.02 -0.59 16.69
N TYR A 4 -5.09 -1.59 15.81
CA TYR A 4 -3.99 -1.95 14.92
C TYR A 4 -3.70 -0.91 13.82
N LEU A 5 -4.67 -0.07 13.45
CA LEU A 5 -4.47 0.99 12.43
C LEU A 5 -3.79 2.23 12.99
N ALA A 6 -3.92 2.50 14.29
CA ALA A 6 -3.41 3.72 14.91
C ALA A 6 -1.90 3.88 14.70
N GLY A 7 -1.15 2.78 14.79
CA GLY A 7 0.31 2.80 14.58
C GLY A 7 0.72 3.11 13.14
N TYR A 8 -0.08 2.72 12.14
CA TYR A 8 0.18 3.05 10.73
C TYR A 8 -0.15 4.51 10.44
N VAL A 9 -1.31 4.98 10.93
CA VAL A 9 -1.73 6.38 10.77
C VAL A 9 -0.74 7.32 11.44
N ALA A 10 -0.20 6.96 12.61
CA ALA A 10 0.80 7.77 13.32
C ALA A 10 2.15 7.87 12.57
N LYS A 11 2.44 6.98 11.61
CA LYS A 11 3.64 7.04 10.76
C LYS A 11 3.43 7.88 9.49
N ALA A 12 2.19 8.23 9.16
CA ALA A 12 1.91 9.08 8.02
C ALA A 12 2.37 10.51 8.34
N GLU A 13 3.22 11.07 7.48
CA GLU A 13 3.69 12.44 7.61
C GLU A 13 2.93 13.36 6.67
N GLY A 14 2.45 14.51 7.15
CA GLY A 14 1.79 15.50 6.31
C GLY A 14 0.90 16.42 7.14
N ASN A 15 0.57 17.58 6.57
CA ASN A 15 -0.32 18.54 7.21
C ASN A 15 -1.81 18.19 7.01
N ASP A 16 -2.09 17.43 5.95
CA ASP A 16 -3.40 16.96 5.56
C ASP A 16 -3.27 15.63 4.79
N LEU A 17 -4.41 15.03 4.43
CA LEU A 17 -4.47 13.75 3.74
C LEU A 17 -3.72 13.75 2.39
N LEU A 18 -3.90 14.78 1.57
CA LEU A 18 -3.30 14.81 0.23
C LEU A 18 -1.79 15.01 0.33
N HIS A 19 -1.33 15.86 1.25
CA HIS A 19 0.09 16.01 1.54
C HIS A 19 0.70 14.69 2.04
N ALA A 20 0.00 13.95 2.91
CA ALA A 20 0.48 12.65 3.38
C ALA A 20 0.59 11.61 2.28
N LEU A 21 -0.40 11.55 1.37
CA LEU A 21 -0.35 10.68 0.20
C LEU A 21 0.81 11.05 -0.75
N GLN A 22 1.04 12.33 -0.98
CA GLN A 22 2.17 12.80 -1.79
C GLN A 22 3.50 12.37 -1.19
N LYS A 23 3.72 12.61 0.11
CA LYS A 23 4.95 12.19 0.81
C LYS A 23 5.16 10.68 0.76
N ALA A 24 4.11 9.89 0.95
CA ALA A 24 4.19 8.43 0.85
C ALA A 24 4.59 7.98 -0.57
N SER A 25 4.01 8.60 -1.61
CA SER A 25 4.35 8.35 -3.01
C SER A 25 5.82 8.69 -3.32
N ASP A 26 6.29 9.87 -2.89
CA ASP A 26 7.67 10.31 -3.10
C ASP A 26 8.67 9.35 -2.42
N THR A 27 8.36 8.93 -1.20
CA THR A 27 9.17 7.97 -0.43
C THR A 27 9.24 6.61 -1.12
N LEU A 28 8.10 6.13 -1.64
CA LEU A 28 8.04 4.87 -2.39
C LEU A 28 8.93 4.97 -3.64
N TRP A 29 8.82 6.03 -4.42
CA TRP A 29 9.62 6.20 -5.63
C TRP A 29 11.11 6.34 -5.34
N ASP A 30 11.52 7.14 -4.35
CA ASP A 30 12.94 7.22 -3.94
C ASP A 30 13.49 5.84 -3.53
N THR A 31 12.67 5.04 -2.84
CA THR A 31 13.04 3.66 -2.48
C THR A 31 13.18 2.78 -3.72
N VAL A 32 12.21 2.83 -4.64
CA VAL A 32 12.20 2.02 -5.87
C VAL A 32 13.43 2.31 -6.73
N TYR A 33 13.76 3.60 -6.93
CA TYR A 33 14.88 4.00 -7.77
C TYR A 33 16.25 3.59 -7.22
N ARG A 34 16.35 3.28 -5.93
CA ARG A 34 17.57 2.76 -5.30
C ARG A 34 17.75 1.26 -5.50
N ILE A 35 16.74 0.54 -5.95
CA ILE A 35 16.80 -0.91 -6.13
C ILE A 35 17.53 -1.22 -7.46
N PRO A 36 18.64 -1.99 -7.43
CA PRO A 36 19.31 -2.41 -8.65
C PRO A 36 18.37 -3.22 -9.56
N THR A 37 18.41 -2.97 -10.88
CA THR A 37 17.52 -3.61 -11.86
C THR A 37 17.54 -5.14 -11.83
N GLY A 38 18.69 -5.75 -11.48
CA GLY A 38 18.84 -7.21 -11.34
C GLY A 38 18.27 -7.81 -10.04
N MET A 39 17.81 -6.99 -9.09
CA MET A 39 17.35 -7.46 -7.77
C MET A 39 15.86 -7.84 -7.73
N ALA A 40 15.11 -7.70 -8.83
CA ALA A 40 13.66 -7.95 -8.82
C ALA A 40 13.27 -9.34 -8.27
N GLY A 41 14.09 -10.37 -8.52
CA GLY A 41 13.89 -11.73 -8.02
C GLY A 41 14.54 -12.03 -6.66
N HIS A 42 15.19 -11.06 -6.03
CA HIS A 42 15.85 -11.24 -4.75
C HIS A 42 14.83 -11.34 -3.60
N ARG A 43 15.04 -12.32 -2.71
CA ARG A 43 14.40 -12.45 -1.40
C ARG A 43 15.47 -12.70 -0.35
N TYR A 44 15.37 -12.08 0.82
CA TYR A 44 16.41 -12.16 1.85
C TYR A 44 16.32 -13.45 2.70
N ALA A 45 15.20 -14.16 2.63
CA ALA A 45 15.01 -15.47 3.26
C ALA A 45 14.00 -16.31 2.46
N PRO A 46 14.03 -17.66 2.56
CA PRO A 46 13.19 -18.55 1.77
C PRO A 46 11.67 -18.28 1.88
N ASP A 47 11.21 -17.89 3.06
CA ASP A 47 9.81 -17.65 3.42
C ASP A 47 9.33 -16.21 3.12
N LYS A 48 10.16 -15.40 2.46
CA LYS A 48 9.88 -13.98 2.22
C LYS A 48 9.59 -13.71 0.76
N TRP A 49 8.78 -12.69 0.52
CA TRP A 49 8.53 -12.20 -0.82
C TRP A 49 9.83 -11.70 -1.47
N THR A 50 9.92 -11.98 -2.76
CA THR A 50 10.81 -11.25 -3.65
C THR A 50 10.37 -9.81 -3.76
N ILE A 51 11.29 -8.95 -4.19
CA ILE A 51 10.98 -7.55 -4.50
C ILE A 51 9.82 -7.47 -5.51
N ARG A 52 9.77 -8.34 -6.53
CA ARG A 52 8.67 -8.40 -7.49
C ARG A 52 7.32 -8.75 -6.83
N GLU A 53 7.29 -9.77 -5.99
CA GLU A 53 6.06 -10.17 -5.28
C GLU A 53 5.57 -9.06 -4.34
N LEU A 54 6.48 -8.38 -3.63
CA LEU A 54 6.15 -7.23 -2.79
C LEU A 54 5.51 -6.09 -3.59
N PHE A 55 6.08 -5.74 -4.74
CA PHE A 55 5.49 -4.70 -5.59
C PHE A 55 4.12 -5.08 -6.13
N GLN A 56 3.93 -6.34 -6.54
CA GLN A 56 2.63 -6.83 -6.97
C GLN A 56 1.60 -6.66 -5.83
N HIS A 57 1.96 -7.05 -4.61
CA HIS A 57 1.10 -6.91 -3.42
C HIS A 57 0.71 -5.45 -3.15
N LEU A 58 1.67 -4.53 -3.21
CA LEU A 58 1.40 -3.10 -3.05
C LEU A 58 0.40 -2.58 -4.09
N VAL A 59 0.57 -2.97 -5.36
CA VAL A 59 -0.32 -2.54 -6.43
C VAL A 59 -1.73 -3.09 -6.25
N ASP A 60 -1.88 -4.36 -5.87
CA ASP A 60 -3.20 -4.97 -5.68
C ASP A 60 -3.94 -4.37 -4.48
N THR A 61 -3.22 -4.13 -3.38
CA THR A 61 -3.75 -3.44 -2.20
C THR A 61 -4.19 -2.01 -2.54
N GLU A 62 -3.39 -1.27 -3.31
CA GLU A 62 -3.73 0.10 -3.73
C GLU A 62 -4.99 0.13 -4.59
N ARG A 63 -5.16 -0.82 -5.52
CA ARG A 63 -6.39 -0.93 -6.32
C ARG A 63 -7.63 -1.16 -5.46
N VAL A 64 -7.52 -2.01 -4.43
CA VAL A 64 -8.61 -2.26 -3.47
C VAL A 64 -8.94 -0.96 -2.72
N PHE A 65 -7.95 -0.24 -2.20
CA PHE A 65 -8.21 1.02 -1.50
C PHE A 65 -8.79 2.11 -2.39
N GLN A 66 -8.30 2.25 -3.62
CA GLN A 66 -8.83 3.21 -4.60
C GLN A 66 -10.28 2.90 -4.97
N TYR A 67 -10.61 1.62 -5.20
CA TYR A 67 -11.97 1.20 -5.45
C TYR A 67 -12.90 1.55 -4.27
N ARG A 68 -12.47 1.23 -3.03
CA ARG A 68 -13.25 1.55 -1.82
C ARG A 68 -13.42 3.05 -1.62
N ALA A 69 -12.35 3.83 -1.82
CA ALA A 69 -12.40 5.29 -1.74
C ALA A 69 -13.40 5.88 -2.75
N LEU A 70 -13.41 5.36 -3.98
CA LEU A 70 -14.38 5.76 -5.00
C LEU A 70 -15.83 5.40 -4.62
N SER A 71 -16.07 4.17 -4.13
CA SER A 71 -17.40 3.76 -3.65
C SER A 71 -17.90 4.69 -2.54
N PHE A 72 -17.05 5.00 -1.55
CA PHE A 72 -17.41 5.93 -0.47
C PHE A 72 -17.68 7.35 -0.99
N ALA A 73 -16.85 7.86 -1.88
CA ALA A 73 -17.02 9.19 -2.46
C ALA A 73 -18.34 9.33 -3.24
N ARG A 74 -18.87 8.23 -3.79
CA ARG A 74 -20.16 8.17 -4.50
C ARG A 74 -21.36 7.89 -3.60
N GLY A 75 -21.14 7.64 -2.31
CA GLY A 75 -22.21 7.19 -1.42
C GLY A 75 -22.78 5.82 -1.80
N ASP A 76 -21.98 4.97 -2.47
CA ASP A 76 -22.37 3.61 -2.80
C ASP A 76 -22.52 2.78 -1.53
N THR A 77 -23.70 2.20 -1.31
CA THR A 77 -24.04 1.42 -0.12
C THR A 77 -23.85 -0.08 -0.31
N THR A 78 -23.35 -0.50 -1.48
CA THR A 78 -23.02 -1.90 -1.77
C THR A 78 -22.00 -2.42 -0.74
N PRO A 79 -22.28 -3.54 -0.04
CA PRO A 79 -21.32 -4.13 0.90
C PRO A 79 -20.00 -4.47 0.20
N LEU A 80 -18.91 -3.91 0.68
CA LEU A 80 -17.59 -4.16 0.14
C LEU A 80 -17.08 -5.53 0.62
N PRO A 81 -16.55 -6.38 -0.27
CA PRO A 81 -15.99 -7.66 0.15
C PRO A 81 -14.79 -7.46 1.08
N GLY A 82 -14.58 -8.44 1.97
CA GLY A 82 -13.34 -8.56 2.72
C GLY A 82 -12.14 -8.63 1.78
N PHE A 83 -10.96 -8.25 2.29
CA PHE A 83 -9.70 -8.37 1.55
C PHE A 83 -8.76 -9.23 2.39
N ASP A 84 -8.47 -10.43 1.90
CA ASP A 84 -7.41 -11.27 2.44
C ASP A 84 -6.18 -11.11 1.54
N GLU A 85 -5.15 -10.51 2.09
CA GLU A 85 -3.89 -10.25 1.39
C GLU A 85 -3.01 -11.50 1.22
N ASN A 86 -3.35 -12.61 1.87
CA ASN A 86 -2.58 -13.86 1.82
C ASN A 86 -3.34 -15.02 1.14
N ALA A 87 -4.56 -14.78 0.64
CA ALA A 87 -5.42 -15.77 0.00
C ALA A 87 -4.96 -16.17 -1.41
#